data_AF-A0A6J2TA91-F1
#
_entry.id   AF-A0A6J2TA91-F1
#
_cell.length_a   1.000
_cell.length_b   1.000
_cell.length_c   1.000
_cell.angle_alpha   90.00
_cell.angle_beta   90.00
_cell.angle_gamma   90.00
#
_symmetry.space_group_name_H-M   'P 1'
#
loop_
_entity.id
_entity.type
_entity.pdbx_description
1 polymer ?
#
loop_
_entity_poly.entity_id
_entity_poly.type
_entity_poly.pdbx_seq_one_letter_code
_entity_poly.pdbx_strand_id
1 'polypeptide(L)'
;MKLTSTSSVNNLRISLVLLYGLGLTVVSGTFDPQVICTLLANGTKINDPRACNAWIVCVDGEPIGGTCGTDLFYDRESEECVPSSNITCISSNPCAAVQNGFVADPYSCSDYYYCLNGNGTHGQCNSGMNYNPGTEDCIRNFTCTQTMLPDSYCNILPDGVFIKDPTSCNGYQMCWQGVVINGTCPDTFYFSAANGECEYPQNVTCAITEEPLIAKSGECSSAGQFVSDGSTCNGYYYCQQLDNGEMELVHGECASAYFFSAADGGACVPRSQIHCDYDRCAGLGETNIQLANESDDDCTGYAICQSGVSIGSGLCPSDEYFDELTQRCTTQLISYPACALSAASSTSTPQGEQQTVTMINDDTSSDTSATIS
;
A
#
# COMPACT_ATOMS: atom_id res chain seq x y z
N MET A 1 -54.76 -11.94 -72.56
CA MET A 1 -53.93 -11.68 -71.36
C MET A 1 -52.46 -11.92 -71.70
N LYS A 2 -51.71 -10.83 -71.89
CA LYS A 2 -50.25 -10.66 -71.97
C LYS A 2 -50.09 -9.18 -72.36
N LEU A 3 -49.26 -8.32 -71.78
CA LEU A 3 -47.90 -8.44 -71.25
C LEU A 3 -47.61 -7.21 -70.34
N THR A 4 -46.72 -7.41 -69.36
CA THR A 4 -45.64 -6.54 -68.85
C THR A 4 -45.82 -5.04 -68.62
N SER A 5 -45.38 -4.59 -67.44
CA SER A 5 -44.52 -3.39 -67.31
C SER A 5 -43.68 -3.50 -66.02
N THR A 6 -42.37 -3.34 -66.16
CA THR A 6 -41.37 -3.19 -65.09
C THR A 6 -40.69 -1.84 -65.23
N SER A 7 -40.63 -1.05 -64.15
CA SER A 7 -39.69 0.05 -63.91
C SER A 7 -39.40 0.08 -62.39
N SER A 8 -38.21 -0.34 -61.97
CA SER A 8 -36.99 0.45 -61.72
C SER A 8 -36.99 1.25 -60.40
N VAL A 9 -36.52 0.56 -59.34
CA VAL A 9 -35.53 0.92 -58.29
C VAL A 9 -35.40 2.38 -57.84
N ASN A 10 -35.48 2.58 -56.51
CA ASN A 10 -34.53 3.42 -55.77
C ASN A 10 -34.32 2.87 -54.35
N ASN A 11 -33.05 2.56 -54.04
CA ASN A 11 -32.57 2.01 -52.78
C ASN A 11 -32.33 3.14 -51.76
N LEU A 12 -32.88 3.02 -50.56
CA LEU A 12 -32.44 3.78 -49.39
C LEU A 12 -32.00 2.77 -48.31
N ARG A 13 -30.68 2.62 -48.13
CA ARG A 13 -30.10 1.79 -47.07
C ARG A 13 -30.17 2.56 -45.75
N ILE A 14 -31.00 2.09 -44.81
CA ILE A 14 -31.00 2.53 -43.42
C ILE A 14 -30.00 1.65 -42.68
N SER A 15 -28.86 2.22 -42.27
CA SER A 15 -27.91 1.57 -41.38
C SER A 15 -28.45 1.62 -39.96
N LEU A 16 -28.78 0.46 -39.38
CA LEU A 16 -29.01 0.32 -37.94
C LEU A 16 -27.66 0.36 -37.21
N VAL A 17 -27.44 1.39 -36.41
CA VAL A 17 -26.33 1.45 -35.46
C VAL A 17 -26.76 0.67 -34.21
N LEU A 18 -26.20 -0.52 -34.03
CA LEU A 18 -26.28 -1.28 -32.78
C LEU A 18 -25.38 -0.60 -31.75
N LEU A 19 -26.00 0.19 -30.86
CA LEU A 19 -25.38 0.66 -29.62
C LEU A 19 -25.20 -0.54 -28.69
N TYR A 20 -24.04 -1.19 -28.77
CA TYR A 20 -23.58 -2.05 -27.68
C TYR A 20 -23.21 -1.12 -26.51
N GLY A 21 -24.14 -0.98 -25.57
CA GLY A 21 -23.83 -0.42 -24.27
C GLY A 21 -22.77 -1.31 -23.63
N LEU A 22 -21.55 -0.79 -23.50
CA LEU A 22 -20.52 -1.33 -22.63
C LEU A 22 -21.07 -1.23 -21.20
N GLY A 23 -21.76 -2.29 -20.77
CA GLY A 23 -22.00 -2.52 -19.36
C GLY A 23 -20.64 -2.71 -18.72
N LEU A 24 -20.22 -1.72 -17.92
CA LEU A 24 -19.16 -1.89 -16.93
C LEU A 24 -19.59 -3.07 -16.05
N THR A 25 -18.98 -4.22 -16.28
CA THR A 25 -19.03 -5.31 -15.30
C THR A 25 -18.06 -4.90 -14.21
N VAL A 26 -18.61 -4.37 -13.12
CA VAL A 26 -17.90 -4.34 -11.85
C VAL A 26 -17.57 -5.79 -11.52
N VAL A 27 -16.29 -6.16 -11.59
CA VAL A 27 -15.82 -7.40 -10.99
C VAL A 27 -15.85 -7.14 -9.49
N SER A 28 -17.00 -7.40 -8.88
CA SER A 28 -17.09 -7.56 -7.43
C SER A 28 -16.19 -8.75 -7.10
N GLY A 29 -15.09 -8.52 -6.38
CA GLY A 29 -14.20 -9.59 -5.93
C GLY A 29 -15.01 -10.61 -5.13
N THR A 30 -15.38 -11.72 -5.77
CA THR A 30 -16.05 -12.82 -5.09
C THR A 30 -15.00 -13.67 -4.41
N PHE A 31 -15.26 -14.13 -3.20
CA PHE A 31 -14.42 -15.12 -2.51
C PHE A 31 -14.07 -16.29 -3.43
N ASP A 32 -12.76 -16.52 -3.63
CA ASP A 32 -12.23 -17.64 -4.41
C ASP A 32 -11.64 -18.71 -3.47
N PRO A 33 -12.30 -19.86 -3.31
CA PRO A 33 -11.84 -20.93 -2.44
C PRO A 33 -10.57 -21.63 -2.96
N GLN A 34 -10.21 -21.47 -4.24
CA GLN A 34 -8.98 -22.05 -4.78
C GLN A 34 -7.76 -21.36 -4.20
N VAL A 35 -7.75 -20.02 -4.18
CA VAL A 35 -6.63 -19.25 -3.65
C VAL A 35 -6.38 -19.59 -2.18
N ILE A 36 -7.42 -19.53 -1.35
CA ILE A 36 -7.25 -19.76 0.10
C ILE A 36 -6.79 -21.19 0.42
N CYS A 37 -7.25 -22.22 -0.30
CA CYS A 37 -6.83 -23.59 -0.02
C CYS A 37 -5.36 -23.87 -0.35
N THR A 38 -4.72 -23.08 -1.20
CA THR A 38 -3.26 -23.15 -1.41
C THR A 38 -2.45 -22.59 -0.24
N LEU A 39 -3.07 -21.79 0.62
CA LEU A 39 -2.42 -21.13 1.75
C LEU A 39 -2.62 -21.88 3.08
N LEU A 40 -3.43 -22.95 3.10
CA LEU A 40 -3.84 -23.67 4.29
C LEU A 40 -3.29 -25.10 4.34
N ALA A 41 -3.25 -25.66 5.55
CA ALA A 41 -2.88 -27.05 5.76
C ALA A 41 -3.90 -28.03 5.17
N ASN A 42 -3.42 -29.19 4.74
CA ASN A 42 -4.27 -30.25 4.23
C ASN A 42 -5.29 -30.70 5.29
N GLY A 43 -6.55 -30.78 4.91
CA GLY A 43 -7.67 -31.12 5.79
C GLY A 43 -8.27 -29.93 6.56
N THR A 44 -7.74 -28.71 6.42
CA THR A 44 -8.30 -27.52 7.08
C THR A 44 -9.74 -27.29 6.62
N LYS A 45 -10.67 -27.17 7.58
CA LYS A 45 -12.05 -26.81 7.31
C LYS A 45 -12.35 -25.37 7.68
N ILE A 46 -13.14 -24.70 6.84
CA ILE A 46 -13.41 -23.27 6.94
C ILE A 46 -14.90 -23.01 6.69
N ASN A 47 -15.43 -21.90 7.22
CA ASN A 47 -16.73 -21.40 6.79
C ASN A 47 -16.66 -20.98 5.31
N ASP A 48 -17.68 -21.29 4.53
CA ASP A 48 -17.85 -20.60 3.24
C ASP A 48 -18.48 -19.23 3.51
N PRO A 49 -17.78 -18.11 3.27
CA PRO A 49 -18.29 -16.78 3.60
C PRO A 49 -19.54 -16.41 2.79
N ARG A 50 -19.88 -17.16 1.73
CA ARG A 50 -21.04 -16.87 0.89
C ARG A 50 -22.35 -17.40 1.49
N ALA A 51 -22.31 -18.34 2.44
CA ALA A 51 -23.49 -18.92 3.06
C ALA A 51 -23.24 -19.48 4.48
N CYS A 52 -24.13 -19.16 5.43
CA CYS A 52 -24.02 -19.56 6.84
C CYS A 52 -24.00 -21.08 7.08
N ASN A 53 -24.64 -21.84 6.19
CA ASN A 53 -24.77 -23.29 6.30
C ASN A 53 -23.76 -24.02 5.42
N ALA A 54 -22.77 -23.35 4.85
CA ALA A 54 -21.81 -23.95 3.93
C ALA A 54 -20.40 -23.94 4.53
N TRP A 55 -19.62 -24.94 4.14
CA TRP A 55 -18.25 -25.15 4.57
C TRP A 55 -17.40 -25.63 3.42
N ILE A 56 -16.09 -25.42 3.56
CA ILE A 56 -15.08 -25.89 2.61
C ILE A 56 -14.02 -26.65 3.41
N VAL A 57 -13.56 -27.78 2.88
CA VAL A 57 -12.34 -28.45 3.34
C VAL A 57 -11.29 -28.36 2.24
N CYS A 58 -10.08 -27.96 2.61
CA CYS A 58 -8.95 -27.88 1.68
C CYS A 58 -8.23 -29.21 1.66
N VAL A 59 -8.24 -29.90 0.52
CA VAL A 59 -7.56 -31.20 0.35
C VAL A 59 -6.55 -31.08 -0.77
N ASP A 60 -5.27 -31.25 -0.43
CA ASP A 60 -4.14 -31.11 -1.35
C ASP A 60 -4.16 -29.79 -2.17
N GLY A 61 -4.54 -28.70 -1.52
CA GLY A 61 -4.68 -27.37 -2.12
C GLY A 61 -6.00 -27.11 -2.84
N GLU A 62 -6.84 -28.14 -3.02
CA GLU A 62 -8.13 -28.03 -3.71
C GLU A 62 -9.31 -27.92 -2.73
N PRO A 63 -10.29 -27.03 -2.98
CA PRO A 63 -11.46 -26.88 -2.14
C PRO A 63 -12.52 -27.95 -2.44
N ILE A 64 -13.00 -28.59 -1.38
CA ILE A 64 -14.19 -29.46 -1.41
C ILE A 64 -15.27 -28.83 -0.54
N GLY A 65 -16.38 -28.43 -1.15
CA GLY A 65 -17.50 -27.78 -0.46
C GLY A 65 -18.57 -28.75 0.03
N GLY A 66 -19.30 -28.34 1.07
CA GLY A 66 -20.50 -29.02 1.56
C GLY A 66 -21.47 -28.07 2.24
N THR A 67 -22.66 -28.57 2.57
CA THR A 67 -23.70 -27.80 3.27
C THR A 67 -24.27 -28.58 4.45
N CYS A 68 -24.63 -27.84 5.50
CA CYS A 68 -25.41 -28.31 6.61
C CYS A 68 -26.89 -28.46 6.23
N GLY A 69 -27.59 -29.32 6.97
CA GLY A 69 -29.03 -29.51 6.84
C GLY A 69 -29.85 -28.27 7.20
N THR A 70 -31.17 -28.38 7.09
CA THR A 70 -32.09 -27.29 7.42
C THR A 70 -31.93 -26.85 8.88
N ASP A 71 -32.01 -25.55 9.13
CA ASP A 71 -31.86 -24.91 10.45
C ASP A 71 -30.52 -25.13 11.14
N LEU A 72 -29.47 -25.49 10.38
CA LEU A 72 -28.11 -25.64 10.88
C LEU A 72 -27.17 -24.63 10.21
N PHE A 73 -26.27 -24.05 11.00
CA PHE A 73 -25.11 -23.30 10.52
C PHE A 73 -23.85 -24.12 10.75
N TYR A 74 -22.86 -23.92 9.89
CA TYR A 74 -21.55 -24.53 10.11
C TYR A 74 -20.78 -23.67 11.13
N ASP A 75 -20.31 -24.31 12.19
CA ASP A 75 -19.43 -23.71 13.18
C ASP A 75 -18.00 -24.15 12.90
N ARG A 76 -17.16 -23.23 12.43
CA ARG A 76 -15.75 -23.51 12.16
C ARG A 76 -14.98 -23.92 13.42
N GLU A 77 -15.32 -23.39 14.60
CA GLU A 77 -14.54 -23.63 15.82
C GLU A 77 -14.72 -25.06 16.34
N SER A 78 -15.94 -25.61 16.26
CA SER A 78 -16.21 -27.02 16.54
C SER A 78 -16.07 -27.94 15.32
N GLU A 79 -15.95 -27.37 14.13
CA GLU A 79 -16.02 -28.05 12.83
C GLU A 79 -17.31 -28.87 12.59
N GLU A 80 -18.43 -28.44 13.19
CA GLU A 80 -19.70 -29.15 13.16
C GLU A 80 -20.85 -28.28 12.62
N CYS A 81 -21.87 -28.95 12.10
CA CYS A 81 -23.15 -28.30 11.81
C CYS A 81 -23.96 -28.20 13.10
N VAL A 82 -24.12 -27.00 13.62
CA VAL A 82 -24.83 -26.72 14.88
C VAL A 82 -26.15 -25.99 14.60
N PRO A 83 -27.14 -26.06 15.51
CA PRO A 83 -28.39 -25.30 15.37
C PRO A 83 -28.13 -23.82 15.10
N SER A 84 -28.81 -23.24 14.12
CA SER A 84 -28.66 -21.83 13.72
C SER A 84 -29.00 -20.85 14.85
N SER A 85 -29.73 -21.30 15.88
CA SER A 85 -30.00 -20.53 17.09
C SER A 85 -28.83 -20.45 18.07
N ASN A 86 -27.82 -21.31 17.93
CA ASN A 86 -26.71 -21.42 18.88
C ASN A 86 -25.54 -20.49 18.52
N ILE A 87 -25.39 -20.16 17.24
CA ILE A 87 -24.31 -19.32 16.74
C ILE A 87 -24.84 -18.21 15.83
N THR A 88 -24.12 -17.09 15.77
CA THR A 88 -24.41 -16.02 14.80
C THR A 88 -23.89 -16.42 13.43
N CYS A 89 -24.66 -16.16 12.38
CA CYS A 89 -24.16 -16.33 11.01
C CYS A 89 -23.03 -15.33 10.73
N ILE A 90 -21.88 -15.83 10.29
CA ILE A 90 -20.75 -15.04 9.79
C ILE A 90 -20.67 -15.28 8.28
N SER A 91 -21.03 -14.26 7.51
CA SER A 91 -21.16 -14.36 6.04
C SER A 91 -20.92 -13.00 5.41
N SER A 92 -20.19 -12.97 4.30
CA SER A 92 -20.04 -11.79 3.45
C SER A 92 -21.34 -11.43 2.71
N ASN A 93 -22.34 -12.31 2.73
CA ASN A 93 -23.71 -12.01 2.34
C ASN A 93 -24.56 -11.73 3.60
N PRO A 94 -24.94 -10.46 3.88
CA PRO A 94 -25.71 -10.08 5.07
C PRO A 94 -27.10 -10.74 5.13
N CYS A 95 -27.69 -11.07 3.97
CA CYS A 95 -29.01 -11.69 3.88
C CYS A 95 -28.97 -13.22 3.91
N ALA A 96 -27.81 -13.84 4.13
CA ALA A 96 -27.68 -15.29 4.14
C ALA A 96 -28.52 -15.99 5.24
N ALA A 97 -28.74 -15.31 6.37
CA ALA A 97 -29.55 -15.82 7.48
C ALA A 97 -31.00 -15.29 7.49
N VAL A 98 -31.32 -14.27 6.68
CA VAL A 98 -32.58 -13.52 6.78
C VAL A 98 -33.24 -13.39 5.42
N GLN A 99 -34.40 -14.04 5.27
CA GLN A 99 -35.18 -13.98 4.03
C GLN A 99 -35.81 -12.60 3.80
N ASN A 100 -36.42 -12.02 4.84
CA ASN A 100 -37.08 -10.72 4.77
C ASN A 100 -36.83 -9.93 6.05
N GLY A 101 -36.43 -8.67 5.94
CA GLY A 101 -36.18 -7.80 7.10
C GLY A 101 -34.93 -6.95 6.93
N PHE A 102 -34.54 -6.24 7.98
CA PHE A 102 -33.29 -5.47 8.00
C PHE A 102 -32.20 -6.21 8.78
N VAL A 103 -30.97 -6.11 8.29
CA VAL A 103 -29.77 -6.68 8.91
C VAL A 103 -28.65 -5.66 8.92
N ALA A 104 -27.77 -5.75 9.92
CA ALA A 104 -26.57 -4.92 9.96
C ALA A 104 -25.59 -5.32 8.85
N ASP A 105 -24.83 -4.36 8.33
CA ASP A 105 -23.64 -4.67 7.54
C ASP A 105 -22.56 -5.29 8.48
N PRO A 106 -21.94 -6.43 8.11
CA PRO A 106 -20.96 -7.10 8.94
C PRO A 106 -19.62 -6.37 9.06
N TYR A 107 -19.31 -5.46 8.12
CA TYR A 107 -18.07 -4.70 7.99
C TYR A 107 -18.23 -3.20 8.29
N SER A 108 -19.44 -2.73 8.56
CA SER A 108 -19.71 -1.31 8.78
C SER A 108 -20.82 -1.07 9.79
N CYS A 109 -20.50 -0.31 10.84
CA CYS A 109 -21.47 0.06 11.85
C CYS A 109 -22.55 1.04 11.40
N SER A 110 -22.27 1.83 10.36
CA SER A 110 -23.23 2.81 9.84
C SER A 110 -24.14 2.24 8.77
N ASP A 111 -23.87 1.03 8.29
CA ASP A 111 -24.52 0.50 7.11
C ASP A 111 -25.41 -0.70 7.47
N TYR A 112 -26.39 -0.96 6.61
CA TYR A 112 -27.38 -2.01 6.80
C TYR A 112 -27.90 -2.49 5.46
N TYR A 113 -28.60 -3.62 5.46
CA TYR A 113 -29.27 -4.16 4.28
C TYR A 113 -30.73 -4.40 4.56
N TYR A 114 -31.58 -4.07 3.60
CA TYR A 114 -32.94 -4.58 3.52
C TYR A 114 -32.95 -5.84 2.67
N CYS A 115 -33.27 -6.98 3.29
CA CYS A 115 -33.39 -8.27 2.64
C CYS A 115 -34.83 -8.49 2.15
N LEU A 116 -34.97 -8.92 0.90
CA LEU A 116 -36.23 -9.37 0.32
C LEU A 116 -35.99 -10.67 -0.45
N ASN A 117 -36.60 -11.76 0.02
CA ASN A 117 -36.33 -13.13 -0.45
C ASN A 117 -34.82 -13.47 -0.47
N GLY A 118 -34.10 -13.04 0.55
CA GLY A 118 -32.65 -13.25 0.70
C GLY A 118 -31.77 -12.35 -0.16
N ASN A 119 -32.35 -11.45 -0.96
CA ASN A 119 -31.61 -10.47 -1.75
C ASN A 119 -31.52 -9.13 -1.00
N GLY A 120 -30.30 -8.66 -0.77
CA GLY A 120 -30.02 -7.46 0.02
C GLY A 120 -29.94 -6.20 -0.82
N THR A 121 -30.63 -5.14 -0.37
CA THR A 121 -30.42 -3.77 -0.84
C THR A 121 -29.69 -2.99 0.24
N HIS A 122 -28.52 -2.44 -0.09
CA HIS A 122 -27.70 -1.65 0.83
C HIS A 122 -28.38 -0.33 1.21
N GLY A 123 -28.26 0.05 2.48
CA GLY A 123 -28.63 1.32 3.05
C GLY A 123 -27.56 1.81 4.02
N GLN A 124 -27.47 3.13 4.20
CA GLN A 124 -26.49 3.76 5.07
C GLN A 124 -27.18 4.75 5.99
N CYS A 125 -26.80 4.75 7.26
CA CYS A 125 -27.23 5.72 8.25
C CYS A 125 -26.62 7.10 7.97
N ASN A 126 -27.31 8.15 8.42
CA ASN A 126 -26.78 9.50 8.34
C ASN A 126 -25.49 9.64 9.18
N SER A 127 -24.66 10.63 8.82
CA SER A 127 -23.39 10.90 9.50
C SER A 127 -23.54 10.99 11.03
N GLY A 128 -22.71 10.23 11.75
CA GLY A 128 -22.70 10.15 13.21
C GLY A 128 -23.78 9.24 13.82
N MET A 129 -24.41 8.38 13.02
CA MET A 129 -25.38 7.38 13.48
C MET A 129 -24.91 5.97 13.12
N ASN A 130 -25.17 5.01 14.00
CA ASN A 130 -24.90 3.59 13.75
C ASN A 130 -26.21 2.84 13.67
N TYR A 131 -26.26 1.81 12.83
CA TYR A 131 -27.41 0.94 12.70
C TYR A 131 -27.52 0.02 13.91
N ASN A 132 -28.72 -0.05 14.51
CA ASN A 132 -29.03 -0.97 15.59
C ASN A 132 -29.95 -2.09 15.07
N PRO A 133 -29.46 -3.33 14.90
CA PRO A 133 -30.26 -4.44 14.39
C PRO A 133 -31.38 -4.88 15.35
N GLY A 134 -31.27 -4.57 16.65
CA GLY A 134 -32.31 -4.92 17.63
C GLY A 134 -33.55 -4.02 17.56
N THR A 135 -33.40 -2.79 17.06
CA THR A 135 -34.51 -1.84 16.86
C THR A 135 -34.82 -1.58 15.39
N GLU A 136 -34.01 -2.11 14.47
CA GLU A 136 -34.04 -1.86 13.03
C GLU A 136 -33.98 -0.36 12.66
N ASP A 137 -33.19 0.44 13.40
CA ASP A 137 -33.12 1.90 13.22
C ASP A 137 -31.70 2.46 13.36
N CYS A 138 -31.46 3.63 12.77
CA CYS A 138 -30.21 4.37 12.87
C CYS A 138 -30.21 5.24 14.13
N ILE A 139 -29.37 4.88 15.10
CA ILE A 139 -29.34 5.53 16.41
C ILE A 139 -28.01 6.28 16.59
N ARG A 140 -28.11 7.56 16.94
CA ARG A 140 -26.95 8.37 17.31
C ARG A 140 -26.31 7.80 18.58
N ASN A 141 -24.98 7.68 18.58
CA ASN A 141 -24.19 7.13 19.69
C ASN A 141 -24.54 5.68 20.07
N PHE A 142 -25.18 4.92 19.18
CA PHE A 142 -25.31 3.47 19.40
C PHE A 142 -23.92 2.83 19.35
N THR A 143 -23.57 2.10 20.40
CA THR A 143 -22.31 1.37 20.45
C THR A 143 -22.49 0.10 19.64
N CYS A 144 -21.82 0.04 18.51
CA CYS A 144 -21.76 -1.15 17.67
C CYS A 144 -20.48 -1.93 17.96
N THR A 145 -20.47 -3.20 17.58
CA THR A 145 -19.23 -3.99 17.50
C THR A 145 -19.26 -4.66 16.14
N GLN A 146 -18.28 -4.32 15.29
CA GLN A 146 -18.11 -4.96 14.00
C GLN A 146 -17.82 -6.44 14.23
N THR A 147 -18.53 -7.30 13.50
CA THR A 147 -18.40 -8.75 13.63
C THR A 147 -17.38 -9.31 12.68
N MET A 148 -17.02 -8.58 11.63
CA MET A 148 -16.02 -8.95 10.64
C MET A 148 -15.09 -7.78 10.33
N LEU A 149 -13.82 -8.10 10.08
CA LEU A 149 -12.86 -7.14 9.54
C LEU A 149 -12.74 -7.38 8.02
N PRO A 150 -12.80 -6.35 7.18
CA PRO A 150 -12.49 -6.49 5.76
C PRO A 150 -11.15 -7.23 5.58
N ASP A 151 -11.12 -8.16 4.63
CA ASP A 151 -9.93 -8.94 4.23
C ASP A 151 -9.32 -9.85 5.31
N SER A 152 -9.91 -9.96 6.51
CA SER A 152 -9.42 -10.86 7.55
C SER A 152 -9.82 -12.32 7.31
N TYR A 153 -8.83 -13.20 7.22
CA TYR A 153 -9.05 -14.64 7.16
C TYR A 153 -9.72 -15.20 8.42
N CYS A 154 -9.60 -14.52 9.56
CA CYS A 154 -10.23 -14.93 10.82
C CYS A 154 -11.75 -14.79 10.83
N ASN A 155 -12.33 -14.23 9.75
CA ASN A 155 -13.76 -14.29 9.49
C ASN A 155 -14.23 -15.70 9.10
N ILE A 156 -13.35 -16.56 8.59
CA ILE A 156 -13.72 -17.88 8.06
C ILE A 156 -12.91 -19.04 8.62
N LEU A 157 -11.73 -18.77 9.19
CA LEU A 157 -10.84 -19.76 9.79
C LEU A 157 -11.06 -19.94 11.28
N PRO A 158 -10.98 -21.17 11.80
CA PRO A 158 -10.96 -21.41 13.24
C PRO A 158 -9.66 -20.95 13.89
N ASP A 159 -9.71 -20.79 15.21
CA ASP A 159 -8.54 -20.42 16.01
C ASP A 159 -7.43 -21.48 15.91
N GLY A 160 -6.18 -21.01 15.83
CA GLY A 160 -4.98 -21.84 15.77
C GLY A 160 -4.61 -22.36 14.38
N VAL A 161 -5.42 -22.08 13.34
CA VAL A 161 -5.04 -22.38 11.96
C VAL A 161 -3.98 -21.41 11.46
N PHE A 162 -2.90 -21.95 10.89
CA PHE A 162 -1.87 -21.18 10.23
C PHE A 162 -2.18 -20.98 8.74
N ILE A 163 -1.82 -19.81 8.24
CA ILE A 163 -2.05 -19.35 6.88
C ILE A 163 -0.70 -18.93 6.32
N LYS A 164 -0.31 -19.48 5.17
CA LYS A 164 0.91 -19.05 4.50
C LYS A 164 0.79 -17.60 4.04
N ASP A 165 1.82 -16.81 4.29
CA ASP A 165 1.92 -15.47 3.71
C ASP A 165 2.23 -15.60 2.21
N PRO A 166 1.37 -15.12 1.30
CA PRO A 166 1.62 -15.21 -0.14
C PRO A 166 2.78 -14.31 -0.61
N THR A 167 3.15 -13.32 0.20
CA THR A 167 4.23 -12.35 -0.08
C THR A 167 5.54 -12.71 0.61
N SER A 168 5.58 -13.78 1.42
CA SER A 168 6.77 -14.16 2.19
C SER A 168 6.96 -15.67 2.31
N CYS A 169 8.10 -16.19 1.81
CA CYS A 169 8.42 -17.62 1.93
C CYS A 169 8.49 -18.12 3.37
N ASN A 170 8.98 -17.29 4.29
CA ASN A 170 9.13 -17.61 5.71
C ASN A 170 8.01 -17.04 6.57
N GLY A 171 7.09 -16.25 6.00
CA GLY A 171 5.97 -15.64 6.70
C GLY A 171 4.76 -16.57 6.80
N TYR A 172 4.04 -16.42 7.91
CA TYR A 172 2.73 -17.02 8.10
C TYR A 172 1.88 -16.13 9.01
N GLN A 173 0.59 -16.39 9.03
CA GLN A 173 -0.38 -15.75 9.90
C GLN A 173 -1.12 -16.84 10.69
N MET A 174 -1.70 -16.50 11.83
CA MET A 174 -2.59 -17.38 12.58
C MET A 174 -3.78 -16.58 13.11
N CYS A 175 -4.94 -17.21 13.18
CA CYS A 175 -6.10 -16.64 13.84
C CYS A 175 -6.13 -17.02 15.31
N TRP A 176 -6.35 -16.03 16.17
CA TRP A 176 -6.58 -16.25 17.59
C TRP A 176 -7.63 -15.27 18.12
N GLN A 177 -8.77 -15.77 18.55
CA GLN A 177 -9.89 -14.99 19.07
C GLN A 177 -10.34 -13.90 18.09
N GLY A 178 -10.37 -14.23 16.79
CA GLY A 178 -10.75 -13.31 15.71
C GLY A 178 -9.68 -12.29 15.32
N VAL A 179 -8.48 -12.36 15.91
CA VAL A 179 -7.34 -11.47 15.59
C VAL A 179 -6.31 -12.22 14.77
N VAL A 180 -5.84 -11.59 13.70
CA VAL A 180 -4.70 -12.09 12.91
C VAL A 180 -3.40 -11.81 13.67
N ILE A 181 -2.61 -12.85 13.88
CA ILE A 181 -1.26 -12.78 14.46
C ILE A 181 -0.27 -13.17 13.37
N ASN A 182 0.63 -12.26 13.03
CA ASN A 182 1.70 -12.53 12.07
C ASN A 182 2.88 -13.24 12.76
N GLY A 183 3.52 -14.15 12.03
CA GLY A 183 4.69 -14.88 12.47
C GLY A 183 5.66 -15.15 11.34
N THR A 184 6.88 -15.52 11.69
CA THR A 184 7.89 -15.96 10.75
C THR A 184 8.54 -17.24 11.23
N CYS A 185 8.89 -18.11 10.29
CA CYS A 185 9.66 -19.30 10.57
C CYS A 185 11.06 -18.94 11.10
N PRO A 186 11.60 -19.76 12.02
CA PRO A 186 12.93 -19.51 12.57
C PRO A 186 14.01 -19.64 11.49
N ASP A 187 15.11 -18.90 11.66
CA ASP A 187 16.29 -18.92 10.79
C ASP A 187 15.94 -18.75 9.29
N THR A 188 16.31 -19.73 8.47
CA THR A 188 16.09 -19.76 7.02
C THR A 188 14.99 -20.74 6.60
N PHE A 189 14.13 -21.17 7.53
CA PHE A 189 13.04 -22.11 7.22
C PHE A 189 11.92 -21.40 6.46
N TYR A 190 11.24 -22.15 5.59
CA TYR A 190 10.08 -21.67 4.85
C TYR A 190 8.81 -22.24 5.45
N PHE A 191 7.72 -21.47 5.42
CA PHE A 191 6.44 -21.96 5.88
C PHE A 191 5.79 -22.84 4.81
N SER A 192 5.55 -24.10 5.15
CA SER A 192 4.84 -25.07 4.32
C SER A 192 3.34 -24.98 4.61
N ALA A 193 2.58 -24.42 3.67
CA ALA A 193 1.12 -24.33 3.78
C ALA A 193 0.52 -25.73 4.01
N ALA A 194 0.82 -26.68 3.13
CA ALA A 194 0.25 -28.03 3.14
C ALA A 194 0.44 -28.78 4.47
N ASN A 195 1.57 -28.57 5.14
CA ASN A 195 1.90 -29.20 6.43
C ASN A 195 1.52 -28.34 7.64
N GLY A 196 1.26 -27.04 7.44
CA GLY A 196 0.97 -26.09 8.51
C GLY A 196 2.15 -25.82 9.44
N GLU A 197 3.39 -25.98 8.96
CA GLU A 197 4.60 -25.88 9.77
C GLU A 197 5.81 -25.34 9.00
N CYS A 198 6.85 -24.96 9.75
CA CYS A 198 8.11 -24.50 9.19
C CYS A 198 8.95 -25.68 8.73
N GLU A 199 9.40 -25.63 7.48
CA GLU A 199 10.13 -26.71 6.85
C GLU A 199 11.37 -26.19 6.11
N TYR A 200 12.29 -27.09 5.80
CA TYR A 200 13.50 -26.74 5.06
C TYR A 200 13.15 -26.21 3.66
N PRO A 201 13.84 -25.15 3.17
CA PRO A 201 13.55 -24.54 1.88
C PRO A 201 13.44 -25.49 0.70
N GLN A 202 14.26 -26.56 0.65
CA GLN A 202 14.22 -27.53 -0.45
C GLN A 202 12.93 -28.38 -0.51
N ASN A 203 12.14 -28.40 0.57
CA ASN A 203 10.88 -29.14 0.64
C ASN A 203 9.66 -28.24 0.37
N VAL A 204 9.85 -26.92 0.25
CA VAL A 204 8.75 -25.96 0.10
C VAL A 204 8.93 -25.21 -1.21
N THR A 205 7.96 -25.36 -2.12
CA THR A 205 7.88 -24.51 -3.30
C THR A 205 7.51 -23.09 -2.86
N CYS A 206 8.47 -22.16 -2.93
CA CYS A 206 8.19 -20.75 -2.74
C CYS A 206 8.15 -20.03 -4.08
N ALA A 207 6.94 -19.66 -4.50
CA ALA A 207 6.72 -18.61 -5.46
C ALA A 207 6.14 -17.44 -4.65
N ILE A 208 6.95 -16.39 -4.43
CA ILE A 208 6.41 -15.15 -3.89
C ILE A 208 5.63 -14.53 -5.06
N THR A 209 4.31 -14.52 -4.95
CA THR A 209 3.48 -13.69 -5.80
C THR A 209 3.43 -12.32 -5.14
N GLU A 210 4.36 -11.45 -5.50
CA GLU A 210 4.11 -10.02 -5.31
C GLU A 210 2.93 -9.67 -6.21
N GLU A 211 1.87 -9.08 -5.64
CA GLU A 211 0.83 -8.53 -6.49
C GLU A 211 1.48 -7.46 -7.38
N PRO A 212 1.23 -7.48 -8.70
CA PRO A 212 1.83 -6.53 -9.61
C PRO A 212 1.40 -5.12 -9.21
N LEU A 213 2.37 -4.25 -8.92
CA LEU A 213 2.10 -2.84 -8.65
C LEU A 213 1.62 -2.18 -9.93
N ILE A 214 0.31 -1.99 -10.09
CA ILE A 214 -0.24 -1.38 -11.30
C ILE A 214 -0.03 0.14 -11.27
N ALA A 215 0.64 0.65 -12.30
CA ALA A 215 0.95 2.06 -12.47
C ALA A 215 -0.33 2.90 -12.54
N LYS A 216 -0.34 4.04 -11.86
CA LYS A 216 -1.45 5.01 -11.98
C LYS A 216 -1.41 5.66 -13.36
N SER A 217 -2.56 6.22 -13.76
CA SER A 217 -2.67 6.95 -15.03
C SER A 217 -1.65 8.10 -15.09
N GLY A 218 -0.79 8.07 -16.11
CA GLY A 218 0.26 9.07 -16.34
C GLY A 218 1.61 8.76 -15.70
N GLU A 219 1.73 7.71 -14.88
CA GLU A 219 2.98 7.29 -14.25
C GLU A 219 3.90 6.58 -15.25
N CYS A 220 3.36 5.60 -15.98
CA CYS A 220 4.01 4.99 -17.13
C CYS A 220 3.42 5.53 -18.44
N SER A 221 4.23 6.20 -19.26
CA SER A 221 3.78 6.71 -20.58
C SER A 221 3.87 5.65 -21.68
N SER A 222 4.80 4.70 -21.55
CA SER A 222 4.97 3.58 -22.47
C SER A 222 5.69 2.40 -21.81
N ALA A 223 5.48 1.20 -22.35
CA ALA A 223 6.25 0.02 -21.96
C ALA A 223 7.75 0.21 -22.24
N GLY A 224 8.58 -0.29 -21.33
CA GLY A 224 10.04 -0.18 -21.41
C GLY A 224 10.62 1.11 -20.82
N GLN A 225 9.78 2.01 -20.30
CA GLN A 225 10.22 3.24 -19.64
C GLN A 225 10.70 2.94 -18.22
N PHE A 226 11.70 3.70 -17.76
CA PHE A 226 12.05 3.76 -16.34
C PHE A 226 11.57 5.07 -15.71
N VAL A 227 11.01 4.99 -14.51
CA VAL A 227 10.51 6.15 -13.75
C VAL A 227 11.06 6.11 -12.33
N SER A 228 11.14 7.26 -11.66
CA SER A 228 11.56 7.29 -10.26
C SER A 228 10.53 6.57 -9.40
N ASP A 229 10.97 5.93 -8.32
CA ASP A 229 10.07 5.31 -7.35
C ASP A 229 9.32 6.33 -6.45
N GLY A 230 9.66 7.62 -6.57
CA GLY A 230 9.04 8.71 -5.85
C GLY A 230 9.34 8.75 -4.35
N SER A 231 10.31 7.96 -3.87
CA SER A 231 10.60 7.82 -2.44
C SER A 231 12.09 7.75 -2.09
N THR A 232 12.95 7.31 -3.01
CA THR A 232 14.38 7.15 -2.79
C THR A 232 15.21 7.74 -3.93
N CYS A 233 16.47 8.09 -3.65
CA CYS A 233 17.37 8.62 -4.68
C CYS A 233 17.89 7.54 -5.65
N ASN A 234 17.97 6.28 -5.22
CA ASN A 234 18.51 5.18 -6.02
C ASN A 234 17.44 4.26 -6.61
N GLY A 235 16.19 4.33 -6.14
CA GLY A 235 15.11 3.48 -6.59
C GLY A 235 14.38 3.99 -7.84
N TYR A 236 13.89 3.04 -8.63
CA TYR A 236 13.15 3.28 -9.85
C TYR A 236 12.14 2.16 -10.11
N TYR A 237 11.19 2.42 -11.00
CA TYR A 237 10.32 1.39 -11.57
C TYR A 237 10.61 1.21 -13.05
N TYR A 238 10.63 -0.04 -13.50
CA TYR A 238 10.53 -0.43 -14.90
C TYR A 238 9.06 -0.65 -15.26
N CYS A 239 8.58 0.10 -16.25
CA CYS A 239 7.22 0.03 -16.76
C CYS A 239 7.06 -1.19 -17.69
N GLN A 240 6.54 -2.29 -17.15
CA GLN A 240 6.25 -3.51 -17.90
C GLN A 240 4.78 -3.53 -18.34
N GLN A 241 4.52 -3.88 -19.60
CA GLN A 241 3.14 -4.06 -20.07
C GLN A 241 2.68 -5.51 -19.82
N LEU A 242 1.55 -5.65 -19.16
CA LEU A 242 0.88 -6.93 -18.92
C LEU A 242 0.02 -7.35 -20.12
N ASP A 243 -0.33 -8.63 -20.19
CA ASP A 243 -1.18 -9.20 -21.27
C ASP A 243 -2.57 -8.54 -21.36
N ASN A 244 -3.07 -8.03 -20.23
CA ASN A 244 -4.34 -7.29 -20.16
C ASN A 244 -4.23 -5.82 -20.62
N GLY A 245 -3.02 -5.37 -20.98
CA GLY A 245 -2.74 -4.01 -21.44
C GLY A 245 -2.40 -3.00 -20.33
N GLU A 246 -2.50 -3.39 -19.05
CA GLU A 246 -2.09 -2.55 -17.91
C GLU A 246 -0.57 -2.45 -17.82
N MET A 247 -0.10 -1.41 -17.12
CA MET A 247 1.31 -1.17 -16.87
C MET A 247 1.64 -1.58 -15.44
N GLU A 248 2.50 -2.57 -15.28
CA GLU A 248 3.11 -2.97 -14.02
C GLU A 248 4.37 -2.14 -13.76
N LEU A 249 4.55 -1.73 -12.51
CA LEU A 249 5.73 -1.09 -11.96
C LEU A 249 6.63 -2.15 -11.31
N VAL A 250 7.69 -2.55 -12.00
CA VAL A 250 8.67 -3.47 -11.45
C VAL A 250 9.77 -2.66 -10.76
N HIS A 251 9.86 -2.73 -9.42
CA HIS A 251 10.85 -1.95 -8.66
C HIS A 251 12.28 -2.43 -8.93
N GLY A 252 13.21 -1.50 -8.95
CA GLY A 252 14.63 -1.74 -9.04
C GLY A 252 15.41 -0.64 -8.34
N GLU A 253 16.67 -0.94 -8.02
CA GLU A 253 17.56 0.00 -7.35
C GLU A 253 18.88 0.11 -8.10
N CYS A 254 19.38 1.34 -8.20
CA CYS A 254 20.73 1.61 -8.64
C CYS A 254 21.74 1.08 -7.60
N ALA A 255 22.87 0.58 -8.08
CA ALA A 255 23.97 0.11 -7.23
C ALA A 255 24.49 1.21 -6.30
N SER A 256 25.13 0.82 -5.20
CA SER A 256 25.76 1.75 -4.25
C SER A 256 26.63 2.78 -4.97
N ALA A 257 26.52 4.05 -4.55
CA ALA A 257 27.10 5.24 -5.18
C ALA A 257 26.45 5.76 -6.48
N TYR A 258 25.35 5.16 -6.94
CA TYR A 258 24.57 5.64 -8.08
C TYR A 258 23.14 5.98 -7.69
N PHE A 259 22.62 7.05 -8.29
CA PHE A 259 21.24 7.49 -8.15
C PHE A 259 20.52 7.40 -9.49
N PHE A 260 19.21 7.20 -9.41
CA PHE A 260 18.38 7.09 -10.59
C PHE A 260 18.10 8.48 -11.16
N SER A 261 18.38 8.65 -12.45
CA SER A 261 17.96 9.78 -13.25
C SER A 261 16.85 9.35 -14.20
N ALA A 262 15.68 9.96 -14.10
CA ALA A 262 14.60 9.75 -15.07
C ALA A 262 14.85 10.40 -16.44
N ALA A 263 15.93 11.19 -16.58
CA ALA A 263 16.28 11.84 -17.84
C ALA A 263 16.71 10.83 -18.91
N ASP A 264 16.49 11.18 -20.18
CA ASP A 264 16.94 10.42 -21.36
C ASP A 264 16.54 8.93 -21.36
N GLY A 265 15.40 8.59 -20.75
CA GLY A 265 14.87 7.23 -20.72
C GLY A 265 15.29 6.39 -19.51
N GLY A 266 16.00 6.98 -18.53
CA GLY A 266 16.37 6.31 -17.30
C GLY A 266 17.83 5.87 -17.27
N ALA A 267 18.59 6.34 -16.28
CA ALA A 267 19.96 5.89 -16.06
C ALA A 267 20.36 5.95 -14.59
N CYS A 268 21.13 4.98 -14.13
CA CYS A 268 21.87 5.09 -12.88
C CYS A 268 23.12 5.93 -13.12
N VAL A 269 23.13 7.15 -12.58
CA VAL A 269 24.25 8.10 -12.70
C VAL A 269 24.97 8.23 -11.36
N PRO A 270 26.27 8.59 -11.35
CA PRO A 270 26.97 8.83 -10.10
C PRO A 270 26.20 9.84 -9.24
N ARG A 271 26.03 9.54 -7.95
CA ARG A 271 25.26 10.37 -7.01
C ARG A 271 25.70 11.83 -6.91
N SER A 272 26.96 12.13 -7.24
CA SER A 272 27.48 13.51 -7.32
C SER A 272 27.01 14.27 -8.57
N GLN A 273 26.51 13.58 -9.60
CA GLN A 273 26.07 14.18 -10.85
C GLN A 273 24.57 14.48 -10.91
N ILE A 274 23.83 14.18 -9.84
CA ILE A 274 22.38 14.38 -9.82
C ILE A 274 21.90 14.93 -8.47
N HIS A 275 21.11 15.99 -8.59
CA HIS A 275 20.33 16.53 -7.48
C HIS A 275 19.19 15.57 -7.13
N CYS A 276 18.93 15.40 -5.84
CA CYS A 276 17.89 14.52 -5.33
C CYS A 276 17.24 15.15 -4.10
N ASP A 277 15.91 15.17 -4.06
CA ASP A 277 15.14 15.71 -2.93
C ASP A 277 14.94 14.73 -1.78
N TYR A 278 15.31 13.46 -1.95
CA TYR A 278 15.19 12.40 -0.95
C TYR A 278 16.48 12.22 -0.13
N ASP A 279 16.44 11.32 0.85
CA ASP A 279 17.61 11.01 1.68
C ASP A 279 18.77 10.50 0.82
N ARG A 280 19.79 11.34 0.70
CA ARG A 280 20.98 11.02 -0.08
C ARG A 280 21.81 9.92 0.59
N CYS A 281 21.55 9.52 1.83
CA CYS A 281 22.22 8.37 2.43
C CYS A 281 21.80 7.02 1.85
N ALA A 282 20.82 6.99 0.94
CA ALA A 282 20.41 5.78 0.22
C ALA A 282 21.62 5.05 -0.41
N GLY A 283 21.80 3.78 -0.02
CA GLY A 283 22.89 2.91 -0.46
C GLY A 283 24.28 3.23 0.12
N LEU A 284 24.37 4.02 1.19
CA LEU A 284 25.59 4.31 1.94
C LEU A 284 25.52 3.86 3.40
N GLY A 285 26.67 3.70 4.03
CA GLY A 285 26.73 3.50 5.49
C GLY A 285 26.49 2.06 5.94
N GLU A 286 26.52 1.09 5.01
CA GLU A 286 26.18 -0.32 5.29
C GLU A 286 27.18 -1.02 6.22
N THR A 287 28.46 -0.71 6.10
CA THR A 287 29.54 -1.36 6.89
C THR A 287 30.22 -0.43 7.88
N ASN A 288 30.35 0.85 7.52
CA ASN A 288 30.94 1.91 8.32
C ASN A 288 30.20 3.20 8.03
N ILE A 289 30.30 4.19 8.91
CA ILE A 289 29.76 5.53 8.65
C ILE A 289 30.37 6.08 7.35
N GLN A 290 29.50 6.59 6.50
CA GLN A 290 29.86 7.32 5.28
C GLN A 290 29.18 8.68 5.30
N LEU A 291 29.67 9.59 4.48
CA LEU A 291 29.15 10.94 4.37
C LEU A 291 28.65 11.18 2.94
N ALA A 292 27.67 12.05 2.79
CA ALA A 292 27.11 12.45 1.50
C ALA A 292 27.03 13.96 1.40
N ASN A 293 27.19 14.53 0.20
CA ASN A 293 26.79 15.94 0.00
C ASN A 293 25.30 16.09 0.30
N GLU A 294 24.89 17.20 0.89
CA GLU A 294 23.49 17.60 0.99
C GLU A 294 23.02 18.22 -0.33
N SER A 295 21.72 18.19 -0.61
CA SER A 295 21.16 18.93 -1.75
C SER A 295 20.99 20.40 -1.40
N ASP A 296 21.09 21.29 -2.39
CA ASP A 296 20.77 22.72 -2.26
C ASP A 296 21.57 23.50 -1.20
N ASP A 297 22.84 23.16 -0.99
CA ASP A 297 23.70 23.77 0.04
C ASP A 297 25.01 24.37 -0.52
N ASP A 298 25.13 24.48 -1.84
CA ASP A 298 26.36 24.89 -2.54
C ASP A 298 27.58 24.03 -2.17
N CYS A 299 27.34 22.75 -1.88
CA CYS A 299 28.34 21.76 -1.50
C CYS A 299 29.10 22.09 -0.22
N THR A 300 28.51 22.86 0.70
CA THR A 300 29.17 23.30 1.94
C THR A 300 28.92 22.38 3.14
N GLY A 301 27.91 21.52 3.06
CA GLY A 301 27.50 20.59 4.09
C GLY A 301 27.55 19.13 3.66
N TYR A 302 27.34 18.27 4.64
CA TYR A 302 27.30 16.83 4.44
C TYR A 302 26.33 16.15 5.41
N ALA A 303 25.66 15.10 4.92
CA ALA A 303 24.93 14.14 5.72
C ALA A 303 25.88 13.10 6.32
N ILE A 304 25.55 12.57 7.49
CA ILE A 304 26.21 11.44 8.13
C ILE A 304 25.30 10.22 7.95
N CYS A 305 25.79 9.23 7.22
CA CYS A 305 25.01 8.08 6.78
C CYS A 305 25.37 6.82 7.57
N GLN A 306 24.34 6.11 8.05
CA GLN A 306 24.45 4.78 8.62
C GLN A 306 23.26 3.93 8.17
N SER A 307 23.54 2.74 7.63
CA SER A 307 22.52 1.79 7.15
C SER A 307 21.49 2.42 6.20
N GLY A 308 21.97 3.20 5.22
CA GLY A 308 21.13 3.82 4.20
C GLY A 308 20.42 5.10 4.60
N VAL A 309 20.56 5.56 5.86
CA VAL A 309 19.78 6.68 6.42
C VAL A 309 20.67 7.77 6.99
N SER A 310 20.25 9.03 6.85
CA SER A 310 20.87 10.18 7.49
C SER A 310 20.62 10.17 9.00
N ILE A 311 21.70 10.03 9.78
CA ILE A 311 21.67 10.06 11.25
C ILE A 311 22.09 11.43 11.82
N GLY A 312 22.41 12.38 10.94
CA GLY A 312 22.83 13.72 11.29
C GLY A 312 23.47 14.43 10.10
N SER A 313 23.83 15.69 10.28
CA SER A 313 24.52 16.48 9.25
C SER A 313 25.56 17.40 9.87
N GLY A 314 26.44 17.93 9.03
CA GLY A 314 27.48 18.88 9.42
C GLY A 314 27.78 19.88 8.31
N LEU A 315 28.47 20.95 8.69
CA LEU A 315 29.01 21.94 7.76
C LEU A 315 30.52 21.83 7.72
N CYS A 316 31.10 22.09 6.55
CA CYS A 316 32.54 22.26 6.44
C CYS A 316 33.02 23.54 7.14
N PRO A 317 34.21 23.51 7.77
CA PRO A 317 34.74 24.67 8.47
C PRO A 317 35.20 25.75 7.48
N SER A 318 35.24 27.01 7.92
CA SER A 318 35.96 28.09 7.23
C SER A 318 35.58 28.31 5.75
N ASP A 319 34.29 28.17 5.43
CA ASP A 319 33.74 28.31 4.08
C ASP A 319 34.38 27.32 3.05
N GLU A 320 34.82 26.15 3.54
CA GLU A 320 35.26 25.02 2.70
C GLU A 320 34.08 24.27 2.08
N TYR A 321 34.38 23.42 1.09
CA TYR A 321 33.42 22.58 0.39
C TYR A 321 33.61 21.11 0.75
N PHE A 322 32.51 20.37 0.85
CA PHE A 322 32.54 18.93 1.06
C PHE A 322 32.71 18.18 -0.26
N ASP A 323 33.79 17.41 -0.37
CA ASP A 323 34.04 16.49 -1.47
C ASP A 323 33.59 15.08 -1.09
N GLU A 324 32.42 14.67 -1.60
CA GLU A 324 31.84 13.34 -1.38
C GLU A 324 32.69 12.19 -1.93
N LEU A 325 33.55 12.41 -2.93
CA LEU A 325 34.44 11.35 -3.44
C LEU A 325 35.59 11.07 -2.48
N THR A 326 36.12 12.11 -1.83
CA THR A 326 37.21 11.98 -0.85
C THR A 326 36.73 11.91 0.60
N GLN A 327 35.43 12.14 0.83
CA GLN A 327 34.75 12.13 2.13
C GLN A 327 35.33 13.19 3.09
N ARG A 328 35.75 14.36 2.57
CA ARG A 328 36.46 15.39 3.35
C ARG A 328 36.09 16.80 2.90
N CYS A 329 36.18 17.74 3.83
CA CYS A 329 36.17 19.16 3.53
C CYS A 329 37.48 19.60 2.87
N THR A 330 37.38 20.51 1.92
CA THR A 330 38.51 21.03 1.16
C THR A 330 38.29 22.49 0.78
N THR A 331 39.39 23.25 0.72
CA THR A 331 39.39 24.63 0.22
C THR A 331 39.27 24.72 -1.30
N GLN A 332 39.39 23.58 -2.00
CA GLN A 332 39.15 23.53 -3.44
C GLN A 332 37.66 23.64 -3.70
N LEU A 333 37.28 24.49 -4.64
CA LEU A 333 35.88 24.63 -5.05
C LEU A 333 35.33 23.28 -5.53
N ILE A 334 34.29 22.79 -4.84
CA ILE A 334 33.46 21.66 -5.27
C ILE A 334 32.16 22.23 -5.81
N SER A 335 31.78 21.80 -7.01
CA SER A 335 30.57 22.27 -7.71
C SER A 335 29.83 21.10 -8.35
N TYR A 336 29.49 20.11 -7.53
CA TYR A 336 28.77 18.95 -8.00
C TYR A 336 27.30 19.32 -8.28
N PRO A 337 26.70 18.84 -9.39
CA PRO A 337 25.27 19.01 -9.63
C PRO A 337 24.39 18.54 -8.46
N ALA A 338 24.86 17.55 -7.70
CA ALA A 338 24.20 17.03 -6.50
C ALA A 338 23.84 18.07 -5.44
N CYS A 339 24.70 19.07 -5.23
CA CYS A 339 24.61 20.05 -4.14
C CYS A 339 24.46 21.48 -4.67
N ALA A 340 24.36 21.64 -5.98
CA ALA A 340 24.13 22.94 -6.59
C ALA A 340 22.81 23.54 -6.11
N LEU A 341 22.80 24.84 -5.85
CA LEU A 341 21.59 25.56 -5.45
C LEU A 341 20.57 25.53 -6.59
N SER A 342 19.40 24.95 -6.33
CA SER A 342 18.25 25.06 -7.21
C SER A 342 17.72 26.51 -7.25
N ALA A 343 17.08 26.89 -8.37
CA ALA A 343 16.57 28.25 -8.59
C ALA A 343 15.50 28.70 -7.58
N ALA A 344 14.97 27.79 -6.76
CA ALA A 344 14.03 28.09 -5.69
C ALA A 344 14.72 28.64 -4.42
N SER A 345 15.98 28.28 -4.19
CA SER A 345 16.74 28.63 -2.98
C SER A 345 17.34 30.04 -3.00
N SER A 346 17.23 30.78 -4.12
CA SER A 346 17.81 32.12 -4.27
C SER A 346 16.93 33.28 -3.75
N THR A 347 15.93 33.03 -2.89
CA THR A 347 15.01 34.09 -2.40
C THR A 347 15.15 34.49 -0.93
N SER A 348 16.19 34.06 -0.23
CA SER A 348 16.48 34.59 1.12
C SER A 348 17.87 35.21 1.21
N THR A 349 17.98 36.47 0.78
CA THR A 349 19.02 37.38 1.28
C THR A 349 18.32 38.57 1.93
N PRO A 350 18.42 38.79 3.26
CA PRO A 350 18.04 40.06 3.84
C PRO A 350 19.12 41.09 3.49
N GLN A 351 18.82 42.00 2.57
CA GLN A 351 19.56 43.25 2.46
C GLN A 351 19.39 44.03 3.77
N GLY A 352 20.52 44.45 4.35
CA GLY A 352 20.55 45.22 5.58
C GLY A 352 19.76 46.52 5.47
N GLU A 353 18.84 46.71 6.42
CA GLU A 353 18.26 48.01 6.70
C GLU A 353 19.26 48.85 7.51
N GLN A 354 19.67 49.95 6.88
CA GLN A 354 20.53 50.97 7.43
C GLN A 354 19.75 51.78 8.46
N GLN A 355 19.86 51.45 9.75
CA GLN A 355 19.39 52.33 10.83
C GLN A 355 20.48 53.34 11.19
N THR A 356 20.24 54.57 10.78
CA THR A 356 20.96 55.79 11.14
C THR A 356 20.80 56.05 12.64
N VAL A 357 21.85 55.77 13.43
CA VAL A 357 21.93 56.23 14.82
C VAL A 357 22.62 57.59 14.83
N THR A 358 21.82 58.63 15.10
CA THR A 358 22.28 60.01 15.30
C THR A 358 23.04 60.11 16.63
N MET A 359 24.33 60.43 16.56
CA MET A 359 25.17 60.75 17.71
C MET A 359 24.77 62.12 18.27
N ILE A 360 24.31 62.16 19.52
CA ILE A 360 24.26 63.39 20.33
C ILE A 360 25.44 63.32 21.29
N ASN A 361 26.42 64.20 21.09
CA ASN A 361 27.46 64.49 22.07
C ASN A 361 26.87 65.38 23.17
N ASP A 362 27.17 65.06 24.42
CA ASP A 362 27.30 66.09 25.45
C ASP A 362 28.48 65.73 26.37
N ASP A 363 29.50 66.58 26.29
CA ASP A 363 30.63 66.63 27.20
C ASP A 363 30.17 67.12 28.57
N THR A 364 30.64 66.51 29.66
CA THR A 364 30.93 67.28 30.89
C THR A 364 31.94 66.55 31.77
N SER A 365 32.85 67.37 32.28
CA SER A 365 34.13 67.05 32.90
C SER A 365 34.06 66.74 34.41
N SER A 366 34.99 65.90 34.85
CA SER A 366 35.79 65.92 36.10
C SER A 366 35.21 66.46 37.41
N ASP A 367 35.24 65.63 38.45
CA ASP A 367 35.94 65.80 39.76
C ASP A 367 35.40 64.74 40.75
N THR A 368 36.13 64.07 41.65
CA THR A 368 37.23 64.47 42.54
C THR A 368 37.88 63.22 43.17
N SER A 369 39.12 63.40 43.66
CA SER A 369 39.91 62.48 44.49
C SER A 369 39.43 62.35 45.96
N ALA A 370 39.75 61.20 46.59
CA ALA A 370 40.03 60.99 48.03
C ALA A 370 40.36 59.48 48.25
N THR A 371 41.42 58.97 48.90
CA THR A 371 42.54 59.51 49.70
C THR A 371 43.56 58.36 49.96
N ILE A 372 44.85 58.62 49.66
CA ILE A 372 46.11 58.35 50.41
C ILE A 372 46.35 56.99 51.11
N SER A 373 47.34 56.22 50.63
CA SER A 373 48.69 56.07 51.23
C SER A 373 49.59 55.23 50.33
#